data_AF-D3D7N6-F1
#
_entry.id   AF-D3D7N6-F1
#
_cell.length_a   1.000
_cell.length_b   1.000
_cell.length_c   1.000
_cell.angle_alpha   90.00
_cell.angle_beta   90.00
_cell.angle_gamma   90.00
#
_symmetry.space_group_name_H-M   'P 1'
#
loop_
_entity.id
_entity.type
_entity.pdbx_description
1 polymer ?
#
loop_
_entity_poly.entity_id
_entity_poly.type
_entity_poly.pdbx_seq_one_letter_code
_entity_poly.pdbx_strand_id
1 'polypeptide(L)'
;MTDLRTASRFRRTGSSAALRRRASSSPIPRGAEGPRLHRSGRGDTSRAGTDAGVAPRMGVRVGALVVAALLLPMLAACSDPITGERPDSAGRTSSEHEGASAGSTAPPRAVTRTTPRADGPAADLSAELTGGNGVFIGSPTPADLAPAGYVQHEYVAAGTATSYRSEGELSQDGRWTFAPDGTAPYRTRVLVRRPARTERFSGTVVVEWLNVSGGVDADPEWTSLQEEITRRGDVWVGVSAQRIGIVGGPVLVTAPGAEGIAGRGLRAIDPARYGTLTHPGDGFSFDIYTQVARAVGTGAGLDGAKPSVVVAAGESQSAAALVTYINGVQPLTAEFDGFFVHSRGAAGLPLVGADQPADLAGALQGAPTTLRTDLDAPILNAQTESDLLGVLNSYKARQPDSERFRLWEVAGTAHADAHLLGPNADAMNCGVPINNGPMHVVAKAGLRALTTWITTGKAPKSAPLIEVATGASPQIRRDADGIALGGIRTPPVDVPVAALSGAQGPDPSVLCLLLGSAKPLPADRLAALYPDRATYQQRYDAAVDSTVTAGYALPEDRTALAAFAEPGSVS
;
A
#
# COMPACT_ATOMS: atom_id res chain seq x y z
N MET A 1 48.60 -61.88 6.51
CA MET A 1 48.70 -60.75 7.44
C MET A 1 47.31 -60.58 8.05
N THR A 2 47.03 -61.31 9.12
CA THR A 2 46.95 -60.83 10.53
C THR A 2 45.78 -59.85 10.72
N ASP A 3 44.60 -60.34 11.14
CA ASP A 3 44.14 -60.52 12.54
C ASP A 3 43.65 -59.18 13.18
N LEU A 4 42.61 -59.11 14.01
CA LEU A 4 42.03 -60.12 14.92
C LEU A 4 40.49 -60.13 14.99
N ARG A 5 39.94 -61.23 15.52
CA ARG A 5 38.55 -61.38 15.96
C ARG A 5 38.38 -60.96 17.42
N THR A 6 37.18 -60.53 17.83
CA THR A 6 36.52 -61.09 19.03
C THR A 6 35.01 -60.82 19.05
N ALA A 7 34.23 -61.72 19.66
CA ALA A 7 32.78 -61.62 19.82
C ALA A 7 32.33 -62.29 21.13
N SER A 8 31.28 -61.78 21.79
CA SER A 8 30.39 -62.47 22.76
C SER A 8 29.47 -61.40 23.39
N ARG A 9 28.14 -61.38 23.20
CA ARG A 9 27.06 -62.26 23.73
C ARG A 9 26.78 -62.15 25.25
N PHE A 10 25.47 -62.21 25.55
CA PHE A 10 24.70 -62.36 26.82
C PHE A 10 24.02 -61.05 27.33
N ARG A 11 22.77 -61.05 27.84
CA ARG A 11 21.58 -61.95 27.67
C ARG A 11 20.31 -61.21 28.19
N ARG A 12 19.11 -61.73 27.90
CA ARG A 12 17.80 -61.21 28.37
C ARG A 12 17.47 -61.52 29.85
N THR A 13 16.71 -60.63 30.47
CA THR A 13 15.54 -60.84 31.38
C THR A 13 14.52 -59.74 31.04
N GLY A 14 13.18 -59.89 30.96
CA GLY A 14 12.24 -60.60 31.85
C GLY A 14 11.86 -59.67 33.01
N SER A 15 10.61 -59.32 33.36
CA SER A 15 9.28 -59.84 32.96
C SER A 15 8.15 -58.78 33.17
N SER A 16 6.92 -59.13 32.80
CA SER A 16 5.68 -58.33 32.83
C SER A 16 5.15 -57.93 34.22
N ALA A 17 4.34 -56.86 34.26
CA ALA A 17 3.16 -56.78 35.12
C ALA A 17 2.05 -55.95 34.44
N ALA A 18 0.81 -56.44 34.47
CA ALA A 18 -0.38 -55.71 34.00
C ALA A 18 -1.32 -55.47 35.18
N LEU A 19 -2.06 -54.36 35.18
CA LEU A 19 -3.24 -54.22 36.03
C LEU A 19 -4.40 -53.52 35.30
N ARG A 20 -5.62 -53.80 35.76
CA ARG A 20 -6.88 -53.55 35.03
C ARG A 20 -7.66 -52.37 35.60
N ARG A 21 -8.41 -51.71 34.70
CA ARG A 21 -9.77 -51.13 34.88
C ARG A 21 -10.02 -50.21 36.10
N ARG A 22 -10.57 -49.03 35.79
CA ARG A 22 -11.95 -48.69 36.18
C ARG A 22 -12.55 -47.65 35.22
N ALA A 23 -13.78 -47.90 34.80
CA ALA A 23 -14.67 -46.90 34.25
C ALA A 23 -15.71 -46.57 35.32
N SER A 24 -16.21 -45.33 35.34
CA SER A 24 -17.34 -44.92 36.19
C SER A 24 -18.24 -43.95 35.41
N SER A 25 -19.54 -44.18 35.50
CA SER A 25 -20.58 -43.55 34.69
C SER A 25 -21.57 -42.76 35.55
N SER A 26 -22.03 -41.61 35.03
CA SER A 26 -23.32 -40.96 35.37
C SER A 26 -23.42 -40.30 36.77
N PRO A 27 -24.39 -39.39 37.05
CA PRO A 27 -25.64 -39.12 36.31
C PRO A 27 -26.00 -37.63 36.02
N ILE A 28 -27.17 -37.46 35.39
CA ILE A 28 -27.89 -36.22 35.04
C ILE A 28 -28.74 -35.72 36.24
N PRO A 29 -29.12 -34.43 36.29
CA PRO A 29 -30.54 -34.09 36.48
C PRO A 29 -31.09 -33.06 35.46
N ARG A 30 -32.43 -33.01 35.32
CA ARG A 30 -33.21 -32.15 34.40
C ARG A 30 -33.98 -31.05 35.16
N GLY A 31 -34.43 -30.02 34.43
CA GLY A 31 -35.52 -29.08 34.80
C GLY A 31 -35.01 -27.74 35.37
N ALA A 32 -35.63 -26.57 35.11
CA ALA A 32 -36.81 -26.22 34.31
C ALA A 32 -36.73 -24.69 33.93
N GLU A 33 -37.60 -24.01 33.20
CA GLU A 33 -38.94 -24.34 32.64
C GLU A 33 -39.20 -23.62 31.27
N GLY A 34 -39.89 -22.47 31.27
CA GLY A 34 -40.23 -21.58 30.15
C GLY A 34 -40.65 -20.19 30.69
N PRO A 35 -41.22 -19.26 29.87
CA PRO A 35 -42.39 -19.55 29.04
C PRO A 35 -42.35 -19.01 27.58
N ARG A 36 -43.40 -19.35 26.83
CA ARG A 36 -43.68 -18.95 25.44
C ARG A 36 -44.55 -17.68 25.37
N LEU A 37 -44.44 -16.90 24.29
CA LEU A 37 -45.50 -16.13 23.59
C LEU A 37 -44.97 -15.75 22.18
N HIS A 38 -45.79 -15.37 21.19
CA HIS A 38 -46.87 -16.14 20.57
C HIS A 38 -46.83 -15.91 19.03
N ARG A 39 -47.54 -16.76 18.27
CA ARG A 39 -47.45 -16.86 16.79
C ARG A 39 -48.56 -16.11 16.05
N SER A 40 -48.23 -15.32 15.02
CA SER A 40 -49.06 -15.04 13.82
C SER A 40 -48.21 -14.32 12.74
N GLY A 41 -48.45 -14.42 11.42
CA GLY A 41 -49.36 -15.33 10.73
C GLY A 41 -49.79 -14.89 9.31
N ARG A 42 -49.06 -15.37 8.27
CA ARG A 42 -49.46 -15.50 6.83
C ARG A 42 -49.64 -14.24 5.96
N GLY A 43 -49.32 -14.44 4.67
CA GLY A 43 -49.57 -13.55 3.54
C GLY A 43 -48.97 -14.15 2.26
N ASP A 44 -49.56 -15.25 1.77
CA ASP A 44 -49.09 -16.02 0.60
C ASP A 44 -49.97 -15.73 -0.62
N THR A 45 -49.36 -15.55 -1.80
CA THR A 45 -50.07 -15.62 -3.10
C THR A 45 -49.11 -16.00 -4.24
N SER A 46 -49.41 -17.14 -4.87
CA SER A 46 -48.94 -17.63 -6.18
C SER A 46 -49.34 -16.68 -7.35
N ARG A 47 -48.94 -16.82 -8.63
CA ARG A 47 -48.65 -18.04 -9.44
C ARG A 47 -48.14 -17.67 -10.86
N ALA A 48 -47.46 -18.62 -11.55
CA ALA A 48 -47.20 -18.69 -13.01
C ALA A 48 -46.39 -17.55 -13.67
N GLY A 49 -45.61 -17.74 -14.75
CA GLY A 49 -45.19 -18.96 -15.47
C GLY A 49 -45.41 -18.88 -16.99
N THR A 50 -44.35 -18.84 -17.80
CA THR A 50 -44.31 -19.25 -19.24
C THR A 50 -42.90 -19.16 -19.86
N ASP A 51 -42.58 -20.18 -20.66
CA ASP A 51 -41.83 -20.23 -21.94
C ASP A 51 -40.44 -19.57 -22.18
N ALA A 52 -39.48 -20.47 -22.40
CA ALA A 52 -38.68 -20.64 -23.63
C ALA A 52 -38.27 -19.41 -24.48
N GLY A 53 -36.95 -19.21 -24.61
CA GLY A 53 -36.33 -18.36 -25.62
C GLY A 53 -34.93 -18.87 -26.00
N VAL A 54 -34.79 -19.46 -27.18
CA VAL A 54 -33.51 -19.96 -27.72
C VAL A 54 -32.71 -18.79 -28.34
N ALA A 55 -31.38 -18.85 -28.27
CA ALA A 55 -30.46 -17.87 -28.84
C ALA A 55 -30.59 -17.76 -30.39
N PRO A 56 -29.96 -16.74 -31.01
CA PRO A 56 -28.64 -17.05 -31.55
C PRO A 56 -27.58 -15.95 -31.42
N ARG A 57 -26.32 -16.40 -31.55
CA ARG A 57 -25.12 -15.58 -31.69
C ARG A 57 -25.11 -14.80 -33.01
N MET A 58 -24.69 -13.55 -32.96
CA MET A 58 -23.90 -12.89 -34.00
C MET A 58 -22.66 -12.29 -33.29
N GLY A 59 -21.48 -12.19 -33.88
CA GLY A 59 -21.07 -12.56 -35.24
C GLY A 59 -19.73 -11.88 -35.51
N VAL A 60 -18.62 -12.53 -35.12
CA VAL A 60 -17.26 -11.96 -35.25
C VAL A 60 -16.96 -11.65 -36.71
N ARG A 61 -16.66 -10.38 -37.00
CA ARG A 61 -16.04 -9.97 -38.28
C ARG A 61 -14.62 -9.50 -38.02
N VAL A 62 -13.67 -10.39 -38.28
CA VAL A 62 -12.27 -10.03 -38.50
C VAL A 62 -12.21 -9.22 -39.80
N GLY A 63 -11.64 -8.02 -39.73
CA GLY A 63 -11.38 -7.16 -40.88
C GLY A 63 -9.96 -6.60 -40.80
N ALA A 64 -9.02 -7.27 -41.47
CA ALA A 64 -7.64 -6.83 -41.56
C ALA A 64 -7.39 -6.05 -42.85
N LEU A 65 -6.89 -4.82 -42.76
CA LEU A 65 -6.15 -4.12 -43.82
C LEU A 65 -5.10 -3.24 -43.12
N VAL A 66 -3.81 -3.60 -43.17
CA VAL A 66 -2.83 -3.34 -44.24
C VAL A 66 -2.17 -1.96 -44.07
N VAL A 67 -0.85 -2.02 -43.86
CA VAL A 67 0.08 -0.92 -43.71
C VAL A 67 0.29 -0.17 -45.03
N ALA A 68 0.36 1.15 -44.98
CA ALA A 68 1.01 1.97 -46.00
C ALA A 68 1.79 3.11 -45.34
N ALA A 69 3.12 3.06 -45.42
CA ALA A 69 4.01 4.12 -44.97
C ALA A 69 4.37 5.05 -46.14
N LEU A 70 4.55 6.34 -45.89
CA LEU A 70 5.21 7.29 -46.78
C LEU A 70 5.90 8.40 -45.94
N LEU A 71 7.01 8.93 -46.46
CA LEU A 71 8.02 9.68 -45.71
C LEU A 71 8.26 11.09 -46.28
N LEU A 72 8.52 12.05 -45.37
CA LEU A 72 9.41 13.24 -45.54
C LEU A 72 8.95 14.35 -46.53
N PRO A 73 9.50 15.59 -46.47
CA PRO A 73 10.72 16.03 -45.77
C PRO A 73 10.60 17.24 -44.80
N MET A 74 11.75 17.58 -44.20
CA MET A 74 12.00 18.67 -43.24
C MET A 74 11.84 20.09 -43.82
N LEU A 75 11.70 21.07 -42.92
CA LEU A 75 12.41 22.35 -43.02
C LEU A 75 12.79 22.86 -41.62
N ALA A 76 13.99 23.41 -41.48
CA ALA A 76 14.51 24.03 -40.27
C ALA A 76 14.74 25.53 -40.48
N ALA A 77 14.57 26.33 -39.43
CA ALA A 77 15.04 27.71 -39.38
C ALA A 77 15.37 28.10 -37.92
N CYS A 78 16.60 28.59 -37.70
CA CYS A 78 17.06 29.12 -36.42
C CYS A 78 16.86 30.65 -36.39
N SER A 79 16.79 31.26 -35.19
CA SER A 79 17.52 32.50 -34.84
C SER A 79 17.30 32.86 -33.36
N ASP A 80 18.40 33.18 -32.67
CA ASP A 80 18.44 33.62 -31.26
C ASP A 80 18.31 35.17 -31.16
N PRO A 81 18.89 35.89 -30.17
CA PRO A 81 18.10 36.46 -29.08
C PRO A 81 18.20 38.00 -29.00
N ILE A 82 17.45 38.63 -28.08
CA ILE A 82 17.70 40.04 -27.70
C ILE A 82 17.84 40.17 -26.18
N THR A 83 19.04 40.60 -25.78
CA THR A 83 19.41 41.05 -24.43
C THR A 83 18.96 42.49 -24.18
N GLY A 84 18.61 42.83 -22.93
CA GLY A 84 18.38 44.21 -22.51
C GLY A 84 18.56 44.38 -21.00
N GLU A 85 19.67 44.99 -20.58
CA GLU A 85 19.97 45.29 -19.17
C GLU A 85 19.39 46.65 -18.73
N ARG A 86 18.90 46.70 -17.47
CA ARG A 86 19.08 47.74 -16.41
C ARG A 86 19.07 49.25 -16.73
N PRO A 87 18.57 50.13 -15.81
CA PRO A 87 19.34 50.43 -14.58
C PRO A 87 18.54 50.64 -13.29
N ASP A 88 19.31 50.82 -12.21
CA ASP A 88 18.89 50.86 -10.81
C ASP A 88 18.27 52.20 -10.36
N SER A 89 17.55 52.18 -9.23
CA SER A 89 17.59 53.28 -8.25
C SER A 89 17.27 52.80 -6.83
N ALA A 90 17.80 53.51 -5.83
CA ALA A 90 17.94 53.03 -4.45
C ALA A 90 16.95 53.70 -3.47
N GLY A 91 16.68 53.03 -2.34
CA GLY A 91 15.95 53.60 -1.21
C GLY A 91 16.14 52.78 0.06
N ARG A 92 16.91 53.31 1.03
CA ARG A 92 17.04 52.73 2.38
C ARG A 92 15.85 53.14 3.23
N THR A 93 15.40 52.24 4.10
CA THR A 93 15.20 52.54 5.54
C THR A 93 15.43 51.29 6.37
N SER A 94 16.09 51.46 7.50
CA SER A 94 16.36 50.44 8.51
C SER A 94 15.39 50.56 9.66
N SER A 95 14.88 49.43 10.17
CA SER A 95 14.27 49.34 11.50
C SER A 95 14.77 48.07 12.17
N GLU A 96 15.31 48.22 13.38
CA GLU A 96 15.93 47.14 14.15
C GLU A 96 14.88 46.13 14.64
N HIS A 97 15.19 44.84 14.55
CA HIS A 97 14.53 43.81 15.32
C HIS A 97 15.57 42.86 15.92
N GLU A 98 15.38 42.56 17.19
CA GLU A 98 16.37 41.93 18.06
C GLU A 98 16.62 40.48 17.65
N GLY A 99 17.87 40.03 17.84
CA GLY A 99 18.35 38.78 17.28
C GLY A 99 17.73 37.53 17.92
N ALA A 100 16.81 36.89 17.21
CA ALA A 100 16.64 35.45 17.33
C ALA A 100 17.89 34.77 16.76
N SER A 101 18.60 34.00 17.58
CA SER A 101 19.75 33.20 17.14
C SER A 101 19.29 32.15 16.13
N ALA A 102 19.48 32.45 14.84
CA ALA A 102 19.31 31.50 13.77
C ALA A 102 20.39 30.41 13.91
N GLY A 103 20.05 29.32 14.58
CA GLY A 103 20.85 28.11 14.55
C GLY A 103 21.04 27.69 13.09
N SER A 104 22.27 27.71 12.62
CA SER A 104 22.63 27.31 11.26
C SER A 104 22.41 25.80 11.09
N THR A 105 21.17 25.38 10.84
CA THR A 105 20.87 24.02 10.38
C THR A 105 21.64 23.79 9.08
N ALA A 106 22.62 22.89 9.14
CA ALA A 106 23.30 22.42 7.93
C ALA A 106 22.24 21.83 6.99
N PRO A 107 22.34 22.04 5.66
CA PRO A 107 21.34 21.54 4.73
C PRO A 107 21.16 20.02 4.91
N PRO A 108 19.92 19.51 4.86
CA PRO A 108 19.62 18.11 5.11
C PRO A 108 20.49 17.22 4.21
N ARG A 109 21.27 16.35 4.83
CA ARG A 109 22.19 15.45 4.13
C ARG A 109 21.43 14.25 3.57
N ALA A 110 21.99 13.65 2.53
CA ALA A 110 21.55 12.35 2.05
C ALA A 110 21.63 11.32 3.19
N VAL A 111 20.60 10.49 3.31
CA VAL A 111 20.49 9.42 4.30
C VAL A 111 20.51 8.13 3.50
N THR A 112 21.58 7.35 3.61
CA THR A 112 21.72 6.10 2.85
C THR A 112 22.33 5.03 3.75
N ARG A 113 22.45 3.80 3.23
CA ARG A 113 23.13 2.67 3.90
C ARG A 113 24.55 2.96 4.40
N THR A 114 25.19 4.08 4.00
CA THR A 114 26.47 4.53 4.55
C THR A 114 26.39 5.10 5.98
N THR A 115 25.21 5.46 6.47
CA THR A 115 25.01 5.91 7.86
C THR A 115 25.12 4.72 8.83
N PRO A 116 25.85 4.82 9.95
CA PRO A 116 25.89 3.77 10.96
C PRO A 116 24.50 3.44 11.51
N ARG A 117 24.25 2.15 11.79
CA ARG A 117 22.96 1.62 12.23
C ARG A 117 23.11 0.79 13.50
N ALA A 118 22.00 0.55 14.20
CA ALA A 118 22.01 -0.29 15.38
C ALA A 118 22.14 -1.77 14.99
N ASP A 119 23.20 -2.43 15.49
CA ASP A 119 23.40 -3.86 15.36
C ASP A 119 22.17 -4.65 15.84
N GLY A 120 21.93 -5.80 15.23
CA GLY A 120 20.85 -6.70 15.63
C GLY A 120 20.70 -7.90 14.70
N PRO A 121 19.77 -8.81 15.01
CA PRO A 121 19.51 -9.97 14.18
C PRO A 121 19.02 -9.56 12.78
N ALA A 122 19.34 -10.38 11.79
CA ALA A 122 18.79 -10.32 10.44
C ALA A 122 18.10 -11.66 10.13
N ALA A 123 17.10 -11.63 9.25
CA ALA A 123 16.38 -12.83 8.84
C ALA A 123 17.26 -13.74 7.99
N ASP A 124 17.22 -15.05 8.25
CA ASP A 124 17.78 -16.06 7.34
C ASP A 124 16.85 -16.21 6.13
N LEU A 125 17.37 -15.84 4.95
CA LEU A 125 16.73 -15.96 3.63
C LEU A 125 17.36 -17.07 2.77
N SER A 126 18.14 -17.99 3.34
CA SER A 126 18.88 -19.02 2.60
C SER A 126 18.01 -20.11 1.97
N ALA A 127 16.75 -20.24 2.38
CA ALA A 127 15.83 -21.28 1.92
C ALA A 127 14.73 -20.71 1.00
N GLU A 128 14.79 -21.06 -0.28
CA GLU A 128 13.75 -20.74 -1.26
C GLU A 128 12.52 -21.66 -1.12
N LEU A 129 11.32 -21.09 -1.19
CA LEU A 129 10.04 -21.79 -1.21
C LEU A 129 9.70 -22.22 -2.64
N THR A 130 9.54 -23.53 -2.84
CA THR A 130 9.27 -24.14 -4.14
C THR A 130 8.18 -25.21 -4.03
N GLY A 131 7.66 -25.68 -5.17
CA GLY A 131 6.58 -26.68 -5.21
C GLY A 131 5.19 -26.12 -4.90
N GLY A 132 4.27 -27.03 -4.55
CA GLY A 132 2.85 -26.73 -4.36
C GLY A 132 2.17 -26.17 -5.61
N ASN A 133 1.22 -25.25 -5.42
CA ASN A 133 0.44 -24.59 -6.46
C ASN A 133 1.13 -23.33 -7.03
N GLY A 134 2.39 -23.06 -6.64
CA GLY A 134 3.09 -21.82 -6.97
C GLY A 134 2.91 -20.72 -5.91
N VAL A 135 3.40 -19.52 -6.22
CA VAL A 135 3.28 -18.34 -5.33
C VAL A 135 1.82 -17.88 -5.26
N PHE A 136 1.29 -17.76 -4.05
CA PHE A 136 -0.01 -17.11 -3.81
C PHE A 136 0.18 -15.68 -3.28
N ILE A 137 -0.45 -14.70 -3.92
CA ILE A 137 -0.58 -13.33 -3.42
C ILE A 137 -2.00 -12.85 -3.70
N GLY A 138 -2.60 -12.09 -2.79
CA GLY A 138 -3.96 -11.56 -2.86
C GLY A 138 -4.10 -10.37 -3.82
N SER A 139 -3.52 -10.46 -5.01
CA SER A 139 -3.52 -9.41 -6.03
C SER A 139 -4.57 -9.69 -7.11
N PRO A 140 -5.38 -8.71 -7.55
CA PRO A 140 -6.35 -8.92 -8.61
C PRO A 140 -5.71 -9.09 -9.99
N THR A 141 -4.49 -8.58 -10.18
CA THR A 141 -3.72 -8.71 -11.43
C THR A 141 -2.40 -9.41 -11.14
N PRO A 142 -2.17 -10.65 -11.62
CA PRO A 142 -0.89 -11.33 -11.48
C PRO A 142 0.25 -10.52 -12.11
N ALA A 143 1.39 -10.42 -11.41
CA ALA A 143 2.54 -9.65 -11.87
C ALA A 143 3.17 -10.25 -13.15
N ASP A 144 3.19 -9.49 -14.24
CA ASP A 144 3.91 -9.85 -15.48
C ASP A 144 5.33 -9.25 -15.49
N LEU A 145 6.30 -10.09 -15.16
CA LEU A 145 7.68 -9.67 -14.91
C LEU A 145 8.60 -9.83 -16.13
N ALA A 146 8.24 -10.67 -17.09
CA ALA A 146 9.10 -11.00 -18.21
C ALA A 146 9.35 -9.80 -19.16
N PRO A 147 8.35 -8.96 -19.50
CA PRO A 147 8.58 -7.76 -20.32
C PRO A 147 9.52 -6.74 -19.67
N ALA A 148 9.49 -6.64 -18.34
CA ALA A 148 10.40 -5.79 -17.56
C ALA A 148 11.82 -6.37 -17.42
N GLY A 149 12.03 -7.65 -17.76
CA GLY A 149 13.28 -8.36 -17.48
C GLY A 149 13.48 -8.65 -15.99
N TYR A 150 12.39 -8.83 -15.25
CA TYR A 150 12.37 -9.14 -13.81
C TYR A 150 12.17 -10.64 -13.56
N VAL A 151 12.61 -11.08 -12.39
CA VAL A 151 12.37 -12.42 -11.83
C VAL A 151 11.72 -12.31 -10.45
N GLN A 152 10.96 -13.34 -10.08
CA GLN A 152 10.35 -13.48 -8.76
C GLN A 152 10.91 -14.72 -8.06
N HIS A 153 11.36 -14.54 -6.83
CA HIS A 153 11.75 -15.61 -5.91
C HIS A 153 10.96 -15.46 -4.62
N GLU A 154 10.59 -16.58 -4.01
CA GLU A 154 9.87 -16.59 -2.73
C GLU A 154 10.76 -17.30 -1.72
N TYR A 155 11.12 -16.64 -0.62
CA TYR A 155 12.01 -17.17 0.40
C TYR A 155 11.28 -17.36 1.72
N VAL A 156 11.77 -18.32 2.49
CA VAL A 156 11.57 -18.33 3.94
C VAL A 156 12.31 -17.14 4.53
N ALA A 157 11.70 -16.44 5.48
CA ALA A 157 12.40 -15.59 6.43
C ALA A 157 12.31 -16.21 7.81
N ALA A 158 13.45 -16.61 8.38
CA ALA A 158 13.52 -17.28 9.68
C ALA A 158 14.43 -16.53 10.66
N GLY A 159 14.09 -16.62 11.94
CA GLY A 159 14.89 -16.02 13.01
C GLY A 159 14.20 -16.10 14.37
N THR A 160 14.70 -15.35 15.33
CA THR A 160 14.04 -15.11 16.62
C THR A 160 13.68 -13.64 16.68
N ALA A 161 12.39 -13.32 16.65
CA ALA A 161 11.87 -11.96 16.68
C ALA A 161 11.62 -11.49 18.11
N THR A 162 11.72 -10.19 18.30
CA THR A 162 11.46 -9.46 19.54
C THR A 162 10.08 -8.80 19.47
N SER A 163 9.27 -8.92 20.52
CA SER A 163 8.08 -8.08 20.68
C SER A 163 8.42 -6.82 21.46
N TYR A 164 7.62 -5.77 21.29
CA TYR A 164 7.81 -4.50 21.98
C TYR A 164 6.66 -4.22 22.96
N ARG A 165 6.97 -3.50 24.03
CA ARG A 165 5.99 -2.80 24.88
C ARG A 165 6.23 -1.30 24.83
N SER A 166 5.20 -0.50 25.08
CA SER A 166 5.32 0.95 25.23
C SER A 166 5.80 1.33 26.63
N GLU A 167 6.75 2.26 26.71
CA GLU A 167 7.17 2.89 27.97
C GLU A 167 6.49 4.26 28.09
N GLY A 168 5.38 4.29 28.83
CA GLY A 168 4.50 5.45 28.94
C GLY A 168 3.31 5.42 27.98
N GLU A 169 2.62 6.55 27.86
CA GLU A 169 1.45 6.70 27.00
C GLU A 169 1.85 6.87 25.52
N LEU A 170 1.02 6.34 24.62
CA LEU A 170 1.16 6.56 23.18
C LEU A 170 0.61 7.95 22.81
N SER A 171 1.47 8.96 22.90
CA SER A 171 1.15 10.36 22.63
C SER A 171 0.73 10.62 21.18
N GLN A 172 -0.17 11.58 20.96
CA GLN A 172 -0.64 11.95 19.62
C GLN A 172 0.48 12.52 18.72
N ASP A 173 1.56 13.04 19.29
CA ASP A 173 2.69 13.59 18.54
C ASP A 173 3.63 12.52 17.94
N GLY A 174 3.39 11.24 18.25
CA GLY A 174 4.17 10.11 17.73
C GLY A 174 5.55 9.93 18.37
N ARG A 175 5.91 10.70 19.41
CA ARG A 175 7.20 10.55 20.12
C ARG A 175 7.17 9.40 21.12
N TRP A 176 6.92 8.21 20.62
CA TRP A 176 6.80 7.00 21.42
C TRP A 176 8.17 6.46 21.82
N THR A 177 8.23 5.86 23.00
CA THR A 177 9.37 5.09 23.51
C THR A 177 8.92 3.65 23.67
N PHE A 178 9.56 2.73 22.94
CA PHE A 178 9.32 1.30 23.08
C PHE A 178 10.52 0.61 23.70
N ALA A 179 10.27 -0.48 24.42
CA ALA A 179 11.32 -1.36 24.92
C ALA A 179 11.07 -2.82 24.49
N PRO A 180 12.14 -3.61 24.26
CA PRO A 180 12.06 -5.05 24.08
C PRO A 180 11.32 -5.75 25.22
N ASP A 181 10.43 -6.68 24.86
CA ASP A 181 9.55 -7.37 25.80
C ASP A 181 9.75 -8.89 25.78
N GLY A 182 9.12 -9.60 24.83
CA GLY A 182 9.28 -11.03 24.62
C GLY A 182 10.18 -11.36 23.42
N THR A 183 10.60 -12.62 23.31
CA THR A 183 11.23 -13.15 22.08
C THR A 183 10.60 -14.48 21.67
N ALA A 184 10.49 -14.72 20.36
CA ALA A 184 9.93 -15.97 19.83
C ALA A 184 10.52 -16.32 18.46
N PRO A 185 10.74 -17.62 18.16
CA PRO A 185 11.14 -18.05 16.83
C PRO A 185 10.00 -17.82 15.82
N TYR A 186 10.35 -17.36 14.62
CA TYR A 186 9.43 -17.22 13.49
C TYR A 186 9.99 -17.89 12.25
N ARG A 187 9.09 -18.25 11.33
CA ARG A 187 9.43 -18.76 10.00
C ARG A 187 8.36 -18.29 9.03
N THR A 188 8.49 -17.06 8.54
CA THR A 188 7.54 -16.40 7.65
C THR A 188 8.02 -16.46 6.19
N ARG A 189 7.34 -15.73 5.30
CA ARG A 189 7.65 -15.59 3.89
C ARG A 189 8.15 -14.18 3.56
N VAL A 190 9.09 -14.11 2.60
CA VAL A 190 9.41 -12.91 1.83
C VAL A 190 9.28 -13.21 0.32
N LEU A 191 8.69 -12.30 -0.44
CA LEU A 191 8.59 -12.37 -1.90
C LEU A 191 9.50 -11.29 -2.52
N VAL A 192 10.50 -11.68 -3.29
CA VAL A 192 11.47 -10.77 -3.93
C VAL A 192 11.18 -10.68 -5.42
N ARG A 193 10.90 -9.48 -5.92
CA ARG A 193 10.82 -9.16 -7.36
C ARG A 193 12.00 -8.25 -7.71
N ARG A 194 12.91 -8.73 -8.56
CA ARG A 194 14.18 -8.05 -8.87
C ARG A 194 14.50 -8.08 -10.37
N PRO A 195 15.37 -7.19 -10.89
CA PRO A 195 15.98 -7.39 -12.20
C PRO A 195 16.65 -8.76 -12.31
N ALA A 196 16.46 -9.44 -13.44
CA ALA A 196 17.10 -10.72 -13.73
C ALA A 196 18.63 -10.62 -13.86
N ARG A 197 19.14 -9.42 -14.14
CA ARG A 197 20.56 -9.11 -14.31
C ARG A 197 20.97 -8.06 -13.28
N THR A 198 21.92 -8.39 -12.41
CA THR A 198 22.30 -7.55 -11.27
C THR A 198 22.88 -6.19 -11.69
N GLU A 199 23.41 -6.06 -12.91
CA GLU A 199 23.88 -4.78 -13.49
C GLU A 199 22.75 -3.79 -13.79
N ARG A 200 21.49 -4.25 -13.78
CA ARG A 200 20.29 -3.40 -13.90
C ARG A 200 19.78 -2.90 -12.56
N PHE A 201 20.33 -3.37 -11.43
CA PHE A 201 19.90 -2.94 -10.11
C PHE A 201 20.28 -1.47 -9.84
N SER A 202 19.31 -0.68 -9.37
CA SER A 202 19.49 0.75 -9.09
C SER A 202 20.24 1.06 -7.78
N GLY A 203 20.30 0.09 -6.85
CA GLY A 203 20.70 0.30 -5.46
C GLY A 203 19.53 0.43 -4.48
N THR A 204 18.30 0.65 -4.96
CA THR A 204 17.09 0.83 -4.13
C THR A 204 16.35 -0.48 -3.91
N VAL A 205 16.05 -0.81 -2.65
CA VAL A 205 15.08 -1.84 -2.28
C VAL A 205 13.84 -1.18 -1.67
N VAL A 206 12.68 -1.43 -2.25
CA VAL A 206 11.37 -1.10 -1.69
C VAL A 206 10.88 -2.33 -0.92
N VAL A 207 10.85 -2.24 0.40
CA VAL A 207 10.29 -3.28 1.27
C VAL A 207 8.85 -2.92 1.54
N GLU A 208 7.92 -3.76 1.09
CA GLU A 208 6.49 -3.60 1.33
C GLU A 208 6.06 -4.47 2.52
N TRP A 209 5.44 -3.85 3.52
CA TRP A 209 4.66 -4.59 4.50
C TRP A 209 3.38 -5.08 3.80
N LEU A 210 3.26 -6.38 3.54
CA LEU A 210 2.11 -6.92 2.81
C LEU A 210 0.81 -6.69 3.60
N ASN A 211 -0.20 -6.20 2.91
CA ASN A 211 -1.47 -5.80 3.53
C ASN A 211 -2.32 -7.05 3.82
N VAL A 212 -2.86 -7.18 5.03
CA VAL A 212 -3.67 -8.34 5.45
C VAL A 212 -5.13 -8.00 5.78
N SER A 213 -5.59 -6.78 5.46
CA SER A 213 -6.99 -6.36 5.67
C SER A 213 -8.00 -7.23 4.91
N GLY A 214 -7.61 -7.74 3.74
CA GLY A 214 -8.34 -8.72 2.93
C GLY A 214 -8.38 -10.14 3.49
N GLY A 215 -7.74 -10.40 4.63
CA GLY A 215 -7.58 -11.76 5.20
C GLY A 215 -6.55 -12.64 4.47
N VAL A 216 -5.78 -12.05 3.56
CA VAL A 216 -4.68 -12.65 2.78
C VAL A 216 -3.57 -11.61 2.65
N ASP A 217 -2.33 -12.03 2.46
CA ASP A 217 -1.26 -11.10 2.05
C ASP A 217 -1.55 -10.55 0.65
N ALA A 218 -1.70 -9.24 0.52
CA ALA A 218 -1.81 -8.51 -0.74
C ALA A 218 -0.65 -7.52 -0.91
N ASP A 219 -0.35 -7.17 -2.16
CA ASP A 219 0.75 -6.29 -2.61
C ASP A 219 0.24 -5.00 -3.31
N PRO A 220 -0.53 -4.14 -2.61
CA PRO A 220 -1.04 -2.90 -3.18
C PRO A 220 0.06 -1.92 -3.62
N GLU A 221 1.19 -1.83 -2.92
CA GLU A 221 2.29 -0.94 -3.34
C GLU A 221 2.95 -1.47 -4.61
N TRP A 222 3.13 -2.79 -4.78
CA TRP A 222 3.52 -3.33 -6.09
C TRP A 222 2.49 -2.96 -7.17
N THR A 223 1.20 -3.16 -6.90
CA THR A 223 0.12 -2.90 -7.87
C THR A 223 0.10 -1.44 -8.33
N SER A 224 0.36 -0.51 -7.41
CA SER A 224 0.42 0.93 -7.66
C SER A 224 1.77 1.41 -8.25
N LEU A 225 2.90 0.78 -7.90
CA LEU A 225 4.25 1.30 -8.16
C LEU A 225 5.09 0.47 -9.15
N GLN A 226 4.63 -0.73 -9.59
CA GLN A 226 5.45 -1.68 -10.36
C GLN A 226 6.10 -1.08 -11.61
N GLU A 227 5.40 -0.20 -12.34
CA GLU A 227 5.93 0.42 -13.56
C GLU A 227 7.14 1.31 -13.26
N GLU A 228 7.17 1.98 -12.11
CA GLU A 228 8.27 2.82 -11.70
C GLU A 228 9.42 1.98 -11.11
N ILE A 229 9.10 1.01 -10.25
CA ILE A 229 10.07 0.06 -9.68
C ILE A 229 10.84 -0.63 -10.81
N THR A 230 10.13 -1.18 -11.80
CA THR A 230 10.72 -1.92 -12.93
C THR A 230 11.47 -1.02 -13.91
N ARG A 231 10.94 0.17 -14.22
CA ARG A 231 11.61 1.20 -15.03
C ARG A 231 12.96 1.60 -14.45
N ARG A 232 13.04 1.75 -13.11
CA ARG A 232 14.26 2.14 -12.40
C ARG A 232 15.30 1.03 -12.27
N GLY A 233 14.86 -0.23 -12.23
CA GLY A 233 15.71 -1.33 -11.78
C GLY A 233 15.74 -1.48 -10.26
N ASP A 234 14.73 -0.95 -9.56
CA ASP A 234 14.58 -1.10 -8.10
C ASP A 234 14.15 -2.54 -7.76
N VAL A 235 14.55 -3.05 -6.60
CA VAL A 235 14.07 -4.34 -6.09
C VAL A 235 12.85 -4.10 -5.23
N TRP A 236 11.83 -4.93 -5.37
CA TRP A 236 10.69 -4.98 -4.46
C TRP A 236 10.74 -6.23 -3.58
N VAL A 237 10.38 -6.08 -2.31
CA VAL A 237 10.43 -7.12 -1.27
C VAL A 237 9.12 -7.08 -0.47
N GLY A 238 8.16 -7.93 -0.83
CA GLY A 238 6.94 -8.11 -0.05
C GLY A 238 7.18 -8.98 1.17
N VAL A 239 6.93 -8.45 2.37
CA VAL A 239 7.12 -9.16 3.65
C VAL A 239 5.78 -9.61 4.22
N SER A 240 5.62 -10.92 4.43
CA SER A 240 4.52 -11.49 5.22
C SER A 240 4.75 -11.22 6.71
N ALA A 241 4.67 -9.95 7.11
CA ALA A 241 5.05 -9.50 8.44
C ALA A 241 4.03 -9.91 9.52
N GLN A 242 2.77 -10.21 9.16
CA GLN A 242 1.68 -10.49 10.11
C GLN A 242 1.19 -11.94 10.07
N ARG A 243 0.61 -12.37 11.20
CA ARG A 243 0.07 -13.72 11.42
C ARG A 243 -1.04 -14.07 10.43
N ILE A 244 -1.89 -13.11 10.08
CA ILE A 244 -3.06 -13.32 9.22
C ILE A 244 -2.62 -13.89 7.86
N GLY A 245 -1.57 -13.35 7.26
CA GLY A 245 -0.98 -13.85 6.01
C GLY A 245 -0.53 -15.31 6.10
N ILE A 246 0.15 -15.69 7.19
CA ILE A 246 0.74 -17.02 7.35
C ILE A 246 -0.26 -18.08 7.86
N VAL A 247 -0.92 -17.79 8.98
CA VAL A 247 -1.70 -18.74 9.79
C VAL A 247 -3.21 -18.56 9.60
N GLY A 248 -3.64 -17.41 9.08
CA GLY A 248 -5.05 -17.03 9.02
C GLY A 248 -5.48 -16.19 10.23
N GLY A 249 -6.69 -15.65 10.17
CA GLY A 249 -7.22 -14.73 11.18
C GLY A 249 -8.44 -13.95 10.71
N PRO A 250 -8.81 -12.88 11.41
CA PRO A 250 -9.94 -12.02 11.05
C PRO A 250 -9.79 -11.39 9.66
N VAL A 251 -10.92 -11.14 9.00
CA VAL A 251 -11.01 -10.42 7.72
C VAL A 251 -11.66 -9.08 8.00
N LEU A 252 -11.01 -7.96 7.64
CA LEU A 252 -11.55 -6.61 7.85
C LEU A 252 -12.40 -6.18 6.65
N VAL A 253 -11.89 -6.39 5.44
CA VAL A 253 -12.56 -6.08 4.17
C VAL A 253 -12.65 -7.38 3.37
N THR A 254 -13.86 -7.80 3.00
CA THR A 254 -14.01 -8.97 2.11
C THR A 254 -13.83 -8.51 0.67
N ALA A 255 -12.72 -8.94 0.05
CA ALA A 255 -12.49 -8.72 -1.36
C ALA A 255 -13.38 -9.67 -2.21
N PRO A 256 -13.95 -9.19 -3.34
CA PRO A 256 -14.69 -10.04 -4.27
C PRO A 256 -13.79 -11.11 -4.87
N GLY A 257 -14.28 -12.35 -4.97
CA GLY A 257 -13.49 -13.48 -5.47
C GLY A 257 -12.54 -14.10 -4.43
N ALA A 258 -12.44 -13.52 -3.23
CA ALA A 258 -11.67 -14.09 -2.11
C ALA A 258 -12.50 -15.03 -1.22
N GLU A 259 -13.77 -15.29 -1.55
CA GLU A 259 -14.68 -16.12 -0.77
C GLU A 259 -14.15 -17.56 -0.62
N GLY A 260 -13.89 -17.98 0.62
CA GLY A 260 -13.32 -19.31 0.92
C GLY A 260 -11.78 -19.38 0.88
N ILE A 261 -11.11 -18.26 0.59
CA ILE A 261 -9.64 -18.08 0.71
C ILE A 261 -9.31 -17.10 1.84
N ALA A 262 -10.03 -15.97 1.93
CA ALA A 262 -9.84 -14.96 2.97
C ALA A 262 -9.90 -15.55 4.39
N GLY A 263 -8.96 -15.12 5.23
CA GLY A 263 -8.84 -15.52 6.64
C GLY A 263 -8.19 -16.88 6.88
N ARG A 264 -7.83 -17.65 5.83
CA ARG A 264 -7.22 -18.99 5.98
C ARG A 264 -5.70 -18.98 6.19
N GLY A 265 -5.02 -17.98 5.64
CA GLY A 265 -3.55 -17.91 5.62
C GLY A 265 -2.88 -18.95 4.72
N LEU A 266 -1.66 -18.64 4.29
CA LEU A 266 -0.87 -19.45 3.33
C LEU A 266 -0.77 -20.92 3.73
N ARG A 267 -0.57 -21.22 5.02
CA ARG A 267 -0.44 -22.60 5.53
C ARG A 267 -1.65 -23.48 5.25
N ALA A 268 -2.85 -22.91 5.17
CA ALA A 268 -4.09 -23.63 4.90
C ALA A 268 -4.56 -23.47 3.45
N ILE A 269 -4.03 -22.50 2.70
CA ILE A 269 -4.26 -22.31 1.25
C ILE A 269 -3.44 -23.34 0.46
N ASP A 270 -2.15 -23.46 0.76
CA ASP A 270 -1.27 -24.49 0.19
C ASP A 270 -0.33 -25.07 1.27
N PRO A 271 -0.77 -26.15 1.95
CA PRO A 271 0.05 -26.83 2.95
C PRO A 271 1.32 -27.48 2.39
N ALA A 272 1.37 -27.81 1.10
CA ALA A 272 2.52 -28.46 0.48
C ALA A 272 3.69 -27.49 0.31
N ARG A 273 3.39 -26.24 -0.06
CA ARG A 273 4.36 -25.15 -0.16
C ARG A 273 4.65 -24.48 1.19
N TYR A 274 3.60 -24.17 1.96
CA TYR A 274 3.68 -23.28 3.11
C TYR A 274 3.53 -23.95 4.48
N GLY A 275 3.25 -25.25 4.57
CA GLY A 275 2.94 -25.92 5.85
C GLY A 275 4.02 -25.81 6.94
N THR A 276 5.27 -25.58 6.52
CA THR A 276 6.46 -25.38 7.37
C THR A 276 6.64 -23.94 7.89
N LEU A 277 5.78 -22.99 7.52
CA LEU A 277 5.81 -21.63 8.05
C LEU A 277 5.18 -21.56 9.46
N THR A 278 5.65 -20.63 10.30
CA THR A 278 5.16 -20.35 11.65
C THR A 278 5.24 -18.85 11.96
N HIS A 279 4.25 -18.31 12.67
CA HIS A 279 4.20 -16.90 13.03
C HIS A 279 3.79 -16.70 14.50
N PRO A 280 4.63 -16.11 15.36
CA PRO A 280 4.43 -16.07 16.81
C PRO A 280 3.40 -15.03 17.30
N GLY A 281 2.73 -14.31 16.39
CA GLY A 281 1.75 -13.25 16.71
C GLY A 281 2.21 -11.87 16.23
N ASP A 282 1.27 -10.94 16.10
CA ASP A 282 1.54 -9.63 15.45
C ASP A 282 2.37 -8.69 16.33
N GLY A 283 2.48 -8.96 17.63
CA GLY A 283 3.43 -8.27 18.53
C GLY A 283 4.89 -8.40 18.11
N PHE A 284 5.23 -9.43 17.32
CA PHE A 284 6.57 -9.67 16.77
C PHE A 284 6.77 -9.12 15.35
N SER A 285 5.69 -8.69 14.68
CA SER A 285 5.71 -8.30 13.26
C SER A 285 6.70 -7.18 12.96
N PHE A 286 6.87 -6.23 13.88
CA PHE A 286 7.76 -5.09 13.70
C PHE A 286 9.25 -5.49 13.69
N ASP A 287 9.67 -6.43 14.55
CA ASP A 287 11.05 -6.93 14.50
C ASP A 287 11.24 -7.94 13.35
N ILE A 288 10.23 -8.75 13.00
CA ILE A 288 10.25 -9.56 11.76
C ILE A 288 10.54 -8.67 10.53
N TYR A 289 9.83 -7.54 10.42
CA TYR A 289 10.03 -6.55 9.36
C TYR A 289 11.43 -5.91 9.41
N THR A 290 11.92 -5.56 10.60
CA THR A 290 13.28 -5.06 10.83
C THR A 290 14.35 -6.08 10.39
N GLN A 291 14.19 -7.34 10.78
CA GLN A 291 15.14 -8.42 10.48
C GLN A 291 15.20 -8.72 8.98
N VAL A 292 14.07 -8.67 8.28
CA VAL A 292 14.04 -8.79 6.82
C VAL A 292 14.72 -7.60 6.16
N ALA A 293 14.45 -6.37 6.62
CA ALA A 293 15.11 -5.17 6.08
C ALA A 293 16.64 -5.18 6.25
N ARG A 294 17.14 -5.66 7.41
CA ARG A 294 18.56 -5.92 7.64
C ARG A 294 19.11 -6.96 6.66
N ALA A 295 18.41 -8.08 6.50
CA ALA A 295 18.84 -9.17 5.61
C ALA A 295 18.96 -8.68 4.15
N VAL A 296 17.87 -8.19 3.56
CA VAL A 296 17.87 -7.73 2.16
C VAL A 296 18.82 -6.56 1.97
N GLY A 297 18.95 -5.67 2.96
CA GLY A 297 19.89 -4.56 2.99
C GLY A 297 21.37 -4.93 2.95
N THR A 298 21.72 -6.18 3.27
CA THR A 298 23.07 -6.74 3.06
C THR A 298 23.21 -7.55 1.76
N GLY A 299 22.14 -7.67 0.98
CA GLY A 299 22.08 -8.42 -0.27
C GLY A 299 21.46 -9.83 -0.17
N ALA A 300 20.95 -10.23 1.00
CA ALA A 300 20.37 -11.56 1.17
C ALA A 300 19.11 -11.74 0.30
N GLY A 301 19.02 -12.87 -0.41
CA GLY A 301 17.95 -13.15 -1.39
C GLY A 301 18.04 -12.33 -2.70
N LEU A 302 19.05 -11.47 -2.87
CA LEU A 302 19.16 -10.52 -3.99
C LEU A 302 20.27 -10.87 -5.00
N ASP A 303 20.76 -12.12 -5.04
CA ASP A 303 21.68 -12.62 -6.07
C ASP A 303 22.96 -11.76 -6.24
N GLY A 304 23.58 -11.42 -5.11
CA GLY A 304 24.81 -10.63 -5.04
C GLY A 304 24.63 -9.11 -5.21
N ALA A 305 23.40 -8.62 -5.39
CA ALA A 305 23.10 -7.19 -5.39
C ALA A 305 23.46 -6.53 -4.04
N LYS A 306 23.87 -5.26 -4.08
CA LYS A 306 24.34 -4.50 -2.91
C LYS A 306 23.50 -3.22 -2.72
N PRO A 307 22.47 -3.23 -1.85
CA PRO A 307 21.64 -2.05 -1.65
C PRO A 307 22.40 -0.85 -1.10
N SER A 308 22.05 0.33 -1.59
CA SER A 308 22.45 1.63 -1.07
C SER A 308 21.30 2.36 -0.35
N VAL A 309 20.06 2.02 -0.69
CA VAL A 309 18.83 2.59 -0.13
C VAL A 309 17.83 1.46 0.14
N VAL A 310 17.20 1.47 1.33
CA VAL A 310 16.10 0.58 1.69
C VAL A 310 14.93 1.40 2.22
N VAL A 311 13.84 1.42 1.47
CA VAL A 311 12.61 2.17 1.74
C VAL A 311 11.58 1.23 2.36
N ALA A 312 10.91 1.64 3.44
CA ALA A 312 9.69 0.98 3.89
C ALA A 312 8.48 1.57 3.14
N ALA A 313 7.66 0.71 2.58
CA ALA A 313 6.41 1.03 1.89
C ALA A 313 5.24 0.23 2.50
N GLY A 314 4.02 0.73 2.34
CA GLY A 314 2.84 0.10 2.86
C GLY A 314 1.62 0.99 2.72
N GLU A 315 0.57 0.41 2.14
CA GLU A 315 -0.72 1.06 1.91
C GLU A 315 -1.75 0.67 2.97
N SER A 316 -2.66 1.60 3.31
CA SER A 316 -3.86 1.31 4.11
C SER A 316 -3.53 0.76 5.51
N GLN A 317 -3.93 -0.48 5.79
CA GLN A 317 -3.61 -1.18 7.04
C GLN A 317 -2.10 -1.40 7.22
N SER A 318 -1.34 -1.63 6.15
CA SER A 318 0.12 -1.67 6.21
C SER A 318 0.72 -0.30 6.55
N ALA A 319 0.10 0.77 6.06
CA ALA A 319 0.49 2.13 6.41
C ALA A 319 0.24 2.42 7.91
N ALA A 320 -0.84 1.86 8.50
CA ALA A 320 -1.03 1.89 9.96
C ALA A 320 0.03 1.07 10.73
N ALA A 321 0.59 0.00 10.13
CA ALA A 321 1.76 -0.66 10.69
C ALA A 321 2.99 0.26 10.65
N LEU A 322 3.20 0.97 9.53
CA LEU A 322 4.27 1.96 9.40
C LEU A 322 4.14 3.12 10.38
N VAL A 323 2.93 3.59 10.74
CA VAL A 323 2.75 4.59 11.81
C VAL A 323 3.39 4.11 13.12
N THR A 324 3.10 2.88 13.53
CA THR A 324 3.66 2.29 14.75
C THR A 324 5.16 2.03 14.63
N TYR A 325 5.62 1.56 13.48
CA TYR A 325 7.04 1.34 13.21
C TYR A 325 7.84 2.65 13.27
N ILE A 326 7.44 3.68 12.53
CA ILE A 326 8.11 4.98 12.46
C ILE A 326 8.19 5.61 13.86
N ASN A 327 7.09 5.57 14.61
CA ASN A 327 7.00 6.27 15.87
C ASN A 327 7.75 5.58 17.02
N GLY A 328 7.72 4.24 17.09
CA GLY A 328 8.28 3.46 18.21
C GLY A 328 9.47 2.53 17.89
N VAL A 329 9.64 2.04 16.66
CA VAL A 329 10.64 1.00 16.32
C VAL A 329 11.82 1.53 15.48
N GLN A 330 11.58 2.43 14.54
CA GLN A 330 12.65 3.13 13.81
C GLN A 330 13.63 3.88 14.75
N PRO A 331 13.22 4.51 15.86
CA PRO A 331 14.15 5.14 16.82
C PRO A 331 15.12 4.15 17.48
N LEU A 332 14.77 2.85 17.54
CA LEU A 332 15.59 1.80 18.13
C LEU A 332 16.55 1.15 17.12
N THR A 333 16.25 1.25 15.82
CA THR A 333 16.86 0.42 14.77
C THR A 333 17.60 1.22 13.70
N ALA A 334 17.07 2.39 13.33
CA ALA A 334 17.47 3.17 12.16
C ALA A 334 17.51 2.34 10.84
N GLU A 335 16.64 1.33 10.71
CA GLU A 335 16.78 0.31 9.65
C GLU A 335 16.24 0.72 8.27
N PHE A 336 15.34 1.70 8.19
CA PHE A 336 14.91 2.25 6.91
C PHE A 336 15.54 3.61 6.60
N ASP A 337 15.93 3.81 5.35
CA ASP A 337 16.48 5.07 4.84
C ASP A 337 15.39 6.12 4.58
N GLY A 338 14.14 5.69 4.43
CA GLY A 338 12.96 6.54 4.28
C GLY A 338 11.66 5.73 4.23
N PHE A 339 10.53 6.43 4.32
CA PHE A 339 9.21 5.83 4.43
C PHE A 339 8.25 6.39 3.38
N PHE A 340 7.67 5.49 2.58
CA PHE A 340 6.52 5.75 1.73
C PHE A 340 5.28 5.25 2.46
N VAL A 341 4.44 6.16 2.93
CA VAL A 341 3.24 5.85 3.72
C VAL A 341 2.03 6.18 2.85
N HIS A 342 1.32 5.16 2.36
CA HIS A 342 0.23 5.36 1.40
C HIS A 342 -1.12 5.12 2.09
N SER A 343 -2.04 6.07 2.01
CA SER A 343 -3.44 5.93 2.45
C SER A 343 -3.64 5.43 3.90
N ARG A 344 -2.76 5.85 4.82
CA ARG A 344 -2.91 5.54 6.27
C ARG A 344 -4.19 6.11 6.88
N GLY A 345 -4.76 5.37 7.83
CA GLY A 345 -5.78 5.89 8.75
C GLY A 345 -5.22 6.81 9.85
N ALA A 346 -6.12 7.30 10.72
CA ALA A 346 -5.80 8.23 11.80
C ALA A 346 -4.78 7.71 12.84
N ALA A 347 -4.71 6.40 13.07
CA ALA A 347 -3.87 5.79 14.10
C ALA A 347 -2.92 4.71 13.54
N GLY A 348 -2.02 4.21 14.39
CA GLY A 348 -1.18 3.05 14.09
C GLY A 348 -1.78 1.73 14.60
N LEU A 349 -1.20 0.61 14.17
CA LEU A 349 -1.56 -0.71 14.72
C LEU A 349 -1.18 -0.85 16.20
N PRO A 350 -2.00 -1.51 17.02
CA PRO A 350 -1.69 -1.78 18.42
C PRO A 350 -0.53 -2.78 18.58
N LEU A 351 0.22 -2.64 19.67
CA LEU A 351 1.08 -3.71 20.18
C LEU A 351 0.18 -4.79 20.81
N VAL A 352 0.41 -6.06 20.48
CA VAL A 352 -0.37 -7.20 20.99
C VAL A 352 0.51 -8.31 21.55
N GLY A 353 -0.05 -9.16 22.40
CA GLY A 353 0.66 -10.30 22.97
C GLY A 353 0.95 -11.43 21.98
N ALA A 354 1.69 -12.45 22.44
CA ALA A 354 1.99 -13.64 21.65
C ALA A 354 0.72 -14.37 21.18
N ASP A 355 0.84 -15.00 20.00
CA ASP A 355 -0.20 -15.71 19.24
C ASP A 355 -1.45 -14.90 18.83
N GLN A 356 -1.53 -13.60 19.17
CA GLN A 356 -2.64 -12.73 18.77
C GLN A 356 -2.39 -12.07 17.41
N PRO A 357 -3.44 -11.86 16.58
CA PRO A 357 -3.41 -10.88 15.50
C PRO A 357 -3.56 -9.45 16.06
N ALA A 358 -3.15 -8.43 15.31
CA ALA A 358 -3.48 -7.05 15.63
C ALA A 358 -4.98 -6.79 15.40
N ASP A 359 -5.62 -5.98 16.26
CA ASP A 359 -7.01 -5.57 16.05
C ASP A 359 -7.10 -4.49 14.97
N LEU A 360 -7.29 -4.94 13.73
CA LEU A 360 -7.38 -4.05 12.56
C LEU A 360 -8.62 -3.16 12.60
N ALA A 361 -9.72 -3.62 13.21
CA ALA A 361 -10.96 -2.85 13.31
C ALA A 361 -10.87 -1.79 14.43
N GLY A 362 -10.25 -2.14 15.56
CA GLY A 362 -9.93 -1.22 16.64
C GLY A 362 -8.92 -0.14 16.21
N ALA A 363 -7.95 -0.47 15.34
CA ALA A 363 -6.98 0.49 14.82
C ALA A 363 -7.63 1.66 14.05
N LEU A 364 -8.74 1.44 13.34
CA LEU A 364 -9.53 2.51 12.68
C LEU A 364 -10.12 3.52 13.67
N GLN A 365 -10.29 3.12 14.93
CA GLN A 365 -10.83 3.94 16.03
C GLN A 365 -9.74 4.34 17.03
N GLY A 366 -8.47 4.05 16.74
CA GLY A 366 -7.34 4.34 17.60
C GLY A 366 -7.09 5.84 17.80
N ALA A 367 -6.20 6.17 18.75
CA ALA A 367 -5.81 7.55 19.00
C ALA A 367 -5.16 8.18 17.75
N PRO A 368 -5.66 9.33 17.25
CA PRO A 368 -5.04 10.01 16.12
C PRO A 368 -3.58 10.35 16.43
N THR A 369 -2.67 9.94 15.55
CA THR A 369 -1.22 10.01 15.81
C THR A 369 -0.48 10.54 14.59
N THR A 370 0.27 11.64 14.76
CA THR A 370 1.19 12.16 13.75
C THR A 370 2.44 11.30 13.62
N LEU A 371 3.12 11.38 12.49
CA LEU A 371 4.44 10.77 12.30
C LEU A 371 5.52 11.69 12.87
N ARG A 372 6.38 11.16 13.74
CA ARG A 372 7.49 11.92 14.32
C ARG A 372 8.49 12.35 13.24
N THR A 373 9.02 13.57 13.36
CA THR A 373 9.89 14.19 12.35
C THR A 373 11.30 14.53 12.88
N ASP A 374 11.67 13.94 14.01
CA ASP A 374 12.97 14.06 14.69
C ASP A 374 13.95 12.93 14.33
N LEU A 375 13.62 12.16 13.27
CA LEU A 375 14.43 11.09 12.72
C LEU A 375 15.11 11.54 11.41
N ASP A 376 16.23 10.91 11.04
CA ASP A 376 16.93 11.24 9.80
C ASP A 376 16.18 10.81 8.54
N ALA A 377 15.51 9.66 8.59
CA ALA A 377 14.81 9.07 7.46
C ALA A 377 13.61 9.94 7.03
N PRO A 378 13.59 10.50 5.81
CA PRO A 378 12.45 11.27 5.32
C PRO A 378 11.21 10.40 5.11
N ILE A 379 10.06 11.05 5.24
CA ILE A 379 8.73 10.44 5.15
C ILE A 379 7.93 11.18 4.07
N LEU A 380 7.41 10.44 3.10
CA LEU A 380 6.35 10.92 2.20
C LEU A 380 5.07 10.18 2.54
N ASN A 381 4.05 10.91 3.00
CA ASN A 381 2.72 10.41 3.29
C ASN A 381 1.80 10.82 2.13
N ALA A 382 1.38 9.85 1.31
CA ALA A 382 0.44 10.03 0.22
C ALA A 382 -0.97 9.65 0.69
N GLN A 383 -1.96 10.47 0.36
CA GLN A 383 -3.36 10.32 0.77
C GLN A 383 -4.28 10.58 -0.43
N THR A 384 -5.33 9.77 -0.54
CA THR A 384 -6.44 9.95 -1.49
C THR A 384 -7.52 10.83 -0.86
N GLU A 385 -8.41 11.41 -1.68
CA GLU A 385 -9.52 12.23 -1.17
C GLU A 385 -10.39 11.49 -0.14
N SER A 386 -10.60 10.17 -0.31
CA SER A 386 -11.42 9.37 0.60
C SER A 386 -10.77 9.10 1.96
N ASP A 387 -9.43 9.11 2.05
CA ASP A 387 -8.73 8.75 3.29
C ASP A 387 -8.93 9.78 4.41
N LEU A 388 -9.12 11.05 4.00
CA LEU A 388 -9.18 12.21 4.89
C LEU A 388 -10.31 12.07 5.92
N LEU A 389 -11.49 11.61 5.49
CA LEU A 389 -12.71 11.53 6.31
C LEU A 389 -13.20 10.08 6.37
N GLY A 390 -14.47 9.88 6.76
CA GLY A 390 -15.08 8.55 6.76
C GLY A 390 -14.38 7.54 7.67
N VAL A 391 -14.09 6.36 7.12
CA VAL A 391 -13.58 5.18 7.85
C VAL A 391 -12.14 5.36 8.32
N LEU A 392 -11.27 5.94 7.48
CA LEU A 392 -9.84 6.09 7.77
C LEU A 392 -9.53 7.39 8.52
N ASN A 393 -10.27 8.46 8.20
CA ASN A 393 -10.31 9.71 8.96
C ASN A 393 -8.91 10.33 9.19
N SER A 394 -8.01 10.19 8.20
CA SER A 394 -6.61 10.57 8.30
C SER A 394 -6.41 12.06 8.57
N TYR A 395 -7.42 12.88 8.27
CA TYR A 395 -7.49 14.30 8.63
C TYR A 395 -7.24 14.55 10.13
N LYS A 396 -7.66 13.65 11.02
CA LYS A 396 -7.38 13.76 12.48
C LYS A 396 -5.89 13.64 12.83
N ALA A 397 -5.07 13.10 11.93
CA ALA A 397 -3.62 12.99 12.05
C ALA A 397 -2.88 13.85 11.00
N ARG A 398 -3.59 14.76 10.32
CA ARG A 398 -2.99 15.72 9.37
C ARG A 398 -1.98 16.61 10.12
N GLN A 399 -0.76 16.66 9.62
CA GLN A 399 0.34 17.46 10.17
C GLN A 399 0.97 18.32 9.05
N PRO A 400 1.59 19.47 9.39
CA PRO A 400 2.30 20.29 8.41
C PRO A 400 3.57 19.59 7.90
N ASP A 401 3.99 19.99 6.71
CA ASP A 401 5.31 19.66 6.15
C ASP A 401 6.47 20.12 7.06
N SER A 402 7.59 19.38 7.03
CA SER A 402 8.80 19.71 7.78
C SER A 402 10.08 19.40 6.98
N GLU A 403 11.27 19.54 7.57
CA GLU A 403 12.52 19.12 6.93
C GLU A 403 12.63 17.60 6.69
N ARG A 404 11.74 16.80 7.29
CA ARG A 404 11.72 15.32 7.22
C ARG A 404 10.37 14.72 6.83
N PHE A 405 9.30 15.50 6.70
CA PHE A 405 7.96 15.02 6.37
C PHE A 405 7.30 15.81 5.22
N ARG A 406 6.64 15.09 4.31
CA ARG A 406 5.81 15.64 3.22
C ARG A 406 4.45 14.97 3.21
N LEU A 407 3.37 15.76 3.24
CA LEU A 407 2.00 15.29 3.01
C LEU A 407 1.55 15.64 1.59
N TRP A 408 1.14 14.63 0.84
CA TRP A 408 0.50 14.75 -0.47
C TRP A 408 -0.95 14.27 -0.36
N GLU A 409 -1.91 15.13 -0.68
CA GLU A 409 -3.34 14.79 -0.69
C GLU A 409 -3.88 14.99 -2.10
N VAL A 410 -4.38 13.92 -2.73
CA VAL A 410 -4.77 13.94 -4.14
C VAL A 410 -6.28 14.08 -4.26
N ALA A 411 -6.74 15.19 -4.84
CA ALA A 411 -8.16 15.42 -5.08
C ALA A 411 -8.69 14.46 -6.15
N GLY A 412 -9.96 14.07 -6.04
CA GLY A 412 -10.62 13.19 -7.01
C GLY A 412 -10.16 11.73 -7.02
N THR A 413 -9.35 11.26 -6.07
CA THR A 413 -8.94 9.84 -5.95
C THR A 413 -9.65 9.12 -4.81
N ALA A 414 -9.60 7.78 -4.80
CA ALA A 414 -10.15 6.95 -3.74
C ALA A 414 -9.15 5.90 -3.23
N HIS A 415 -9.40 5.41 -2.02
CA HIS A 415 -8.55 4.50 -1.26
C HIS A 415 -8.23 3.20 -2.00
N ALA A 416 -9.24 2.68 -2.71
CA ALA A 416 -9.06 1.67 -3.73
C ALA A 416 -9.81 2.14 -4.98
N ASP A 417 -9.06 2.45 -6.03
CA ASP A 417 -9.61 2.88 -7.33
C ASP A 417 -9.76 1.69 -8.29
N ALA A 418 -10.27 1.96 -9.49
CA ALA A 418 -10.39 0.96 -10.55
C ALA A 418 -9.03 0.37 -11.00
N HIS A 419 -7.90 1.09 -10.81
CA HIS A 419 -6.57 0.55 -11.09
C HIS A 419 -6.16 -0.50 -10.04
N LEU A 420 -6.33 -0.19 -8.76
CA LEU A 420 -6.01 -1.14 -7.67
C LEU A 420 -6.89 -2.39 -7.71
N LEU A 421 -8.18 -2.26 -8.07
CA LEU A 421 -9.07 -3.42 -8.25
C LEU A 421 -8.85 -4.17 -9.56
N GLY A 422 -8.24 -3.57 -10.58
CA GLY A 422 -7.98 -4.17 -11.87
C GLY A 422 -9.26 -4.80 -12.49
N PRO A 423 -9.20 -6.05 -13.00
CA PRO A 423 -10.37 -6.72 -13.58
C PRO A 423 -11.59 -6.87 -12.65
N ASN A 424 -11.42 -6.73 -11.33
CA ASN A 424 -12.53 -6.81 -10.37
C ASN A 424 -13.35 -5.51 -10.31
N ALA A 425 -12.85 -4.40 -10.88
CA ALA A 425 -13.54 -3.11 -10.91
C ALA A 425 -14.92 -3.20 -11.58
N ASP A 426 -15.01 -3.88 -12.73
CA ASP A 426 -16.26 -4.03 -13.51
C ASP A 426 -17.35 -4.83 -12.77
N ALA A 427 -16.96 -5.65 -11.78
CA ALA A 427 -17.90 -6.40 -10.95
C ALA A 427 -18.49 -5.54 -9.80
N MET A 428 -17.97 -4.33 -9.57
CA MET A 428 -18.37 -3.51 -8.41
C MET A 428 -19.68 -2.79 -8.65
N ASN A 429 -20.68 -3.18 -7.87
CA ASN A 429 -21.94 -2.45 -7.76
C ASN A 429 -21.99 -1.70 -6.43
N CYS A 430 -21.64 -0.41 -6.48
CA CYS A 430 -21.80 0.53 -5.36
C CYS A 430 -22.96 1.52 -5.59
N GLY A 431 -23.86 1.24 -6.55
CA GLY A 431 -24.95 2.12 -6.98
C GLY A 431 -24.53 3.32 -7.83
N VAL A 432 -23.22 3.51 -8.04
CA VAL A 432 -22.58 4.48 -8.93
C VAL A 432 -21.28 3.87 -9.49
N PRO A 433 -20.75 4.34 -10.62
CA PRO A 433 -19.40 4.00 -11.06
C PRO A 433 -18.38 4.33 -9.96
N ILE A 434 -17.43 3.42 -9.73
CA ILE A 434 -16.37 3.61 -8.75
C ILE A 434 -15.35 4.64 -9.24
N ASN A 435 -14.50 5.12 -8.34
CA ASN A 435 -13.47 6.09 -8.68
C ASN A 435 -12.41 5.49 -9.63
N ASN A 436 -12.05 6.24 -10.67
CA ASN A 436 -10.95 5.94 -11.59
C ASN A 436 -9.99 7.15 -11.67
N GLY A 437 -9.66 7.74 -10.53
CA GLY A 437 -8.65 8.79 -10.43
C GLY A 437 -7.24 8.22 -10.59
N PRO A 438 -6.27 8.96 -11.14
CA PRO A 438 -4.94 8.44 -11.45
C PRO A 438 -4.02 8.38 -10.21
N MET A 439 -4.45 7.78 -9.10
CA MET A 439 -3.67 7.77 -7.85
C MET A 439 -2.31 7.09 -8.03
N HIS A 440 -2.28 5.95 -8.73
CA HIS A 440 -1.04 5.22 -9.04
C HIS A 440 -0.01 6.08 -9.81
N VAL A 441 -0.43 7.04 -10.65
CA VAL A 441 0.48 7.97 -11.34
C VAL A 441 1.15 8.92 -10.33
N VAL A 442 0.38 9.44 -9.38
CA VAL A 442 0.91 10.33 -8.32
C VAL A 442 1.75 9.54 -7.32
N ALA A 443 1.38 8.30 -7.00
CA ALA A 443 2.13 7.41 -6.13
C ALA A 443 3.53 7.09 -6.70
N LYS A 444 3.63 6.76 -8.00
CA LYS A 444 4.92 6.59 -8.71
C LYS A 444 5.80 7.85 -8.64
N ALA A 445 5.21 9.03 -8.87
CA ALA A 445 5.91 10.30 -8.72
C ALA A 445 6.39 10.52 -7.26
N GLY A 446 5.57 10.13 -6.27
CA GLY A 446 5.92 10.14 -4.85
C GLY A 446 7.10 9.23 -4.51
N LEU A 447 7.14 7.99 -5.02
CA LEU A 447 8.26 7.08 -4.82
C LEU A 447 9.57 7.64 -5.40
N ARG A 448 9.54 8.17 -6.64
CA ARG A 448 10.69 8.87 -7.28
C ARG A 448 11.13 10.09 -6.45
N ALA A 449 10.18 10.86 -5.93
CA ALA A 449 10.44 12.02 -5.10
C ALA A 449 11.09 11.66 -3.77
N LEU A 450 10.59 10.62 -3.09
CA LEU A 450 11.15 10.11 -1.83
C LEU A 450 12.56 9.54 -2.04
N THR A 451 12.77 8.68 -3.04
CA THR A 451 14.11 8.12 -3.33
C THR A 451 15.11 9.21 -3.73
N THR A 452 14.67 10.25 -4.44
CA THR A 452 15.49 11.46 -4.70
C THR A 452 15.83 12.21 -3.41
N TRP A 453 14.87 12.38 -2.50
CA TRP A 453 15.07 13.05 -1.22
C TRP A 453 16.07 12.31 -0.33
N ILE A 454 15.92 10.99 -0.21
CA ILE A 454 16.84 10.09 0.50
C ILE A 454 18.27 10.24 -0.04
N THR A 455 18.45 10.15 -1.36
CA THR A 455 19.78 10.11 -2.00
C THR A 455 20.45 11.48 -2.17
N THR A 456 19.71 12.58 -2.16
CA THR A 456 20.25 13.93 -2.42
C THR A 456 20.07 14.92 -1.28
N GLY A 457 19.26 14.59 -0.26
CA GLY A 457 18.82 15.52 0.77
C GLY A 457 17.72 16.52 0.31
N LYS A 458 17.43 16.60 -1.00
CA LYS A 458 16.46 17.55 -1.56
C LYS A 458 15.03 17.03 -1.42
N ALA A 459 14.30 17.59 -0.46
CA ALA A 459 12.86 17.34 -0.30
C ALA A 459 12.07 17.71 -1.58
N PRO A 460 10.98 16.99 -1.90
CA PRO A 460 10.06 17.46 -2.91
C PRO A 460 9.37 18.75 -2.47
N LYS A 461 8.72 19.44 -3.42
CA LYS A 461 7.92 20.62 -3.12
C LYS A 461 6.75 20.24 -2.19
N SER A 462 6.37 21.16 -1.32
CA SER A 462 5.11 21.08 -0.59
C SER A 462 3.93 21.04 -1.56
N ALA A 463 2.93 20.22 -1.26
CA ALA A 463 1.71 20.12 -2.05
C ALA A 463 0.60 21.00 -1.44
N PRO A 464 -0.33 21.53 -2.25
CA PRO A 464 -1.58 22.05 -1.72
C PRO A 464 -2.32 20.92 -0.99
N LEU A 465 -2.92 21.22 0.16
CA LEU A 465 -3.78 20.29 0.90
C LEU A 465 -5.22 20.42 0.41
N ILE A 466 -6.01 19.35 0.53
CA ILE A 466 -7.44 19.40 0.25
C ILE A 466 -8.12 20.26 1.31
N GLU A 467 -8.96 21.19 0.86
CA GLU A 467 -9.68 22.10 1.72
C GLU A 467 -10.76 21.37 2.53
N VAL A 468 -10.66 21.44 3.86
CA VAL A 468 -11.64 20.87 4.78
C VAL A 468 -12.23 21.99 5.62
N ALA A 469 -13.55 22.15 5.58
CA ALA A 469 -14.29 22.99 6.49
C ALA A 469 -14.21 22.38 7.90
N THR A 470 -13.65 23.13 8.84
CA THR A 470 -13.48 22.71 10.24
C THR A 470 -14.79 22.79 11.01
N GLY A 471 -14.98 21.89 11.98
CA GLY A 471 -16.17 21.85 12.82
C GLY A 471 -16.35 20.50 13.52
N ALA A 472 -17.47 20.31 14.22
CA ALA A 472 -17.82 19.05 14.89
C ALA A 472 -18.01 17.87 13.91
N SER A 473 -18.27 18.15 12.64
CA SER A 473 -18.27 17.18 11.55
C SER A 473 -17.55 17.81 10.36
N PRO A 474 -16.22 17.63 10.24
CA PRO A 474 -15.45 18.21 9.15
C PRO A 474 -15.96 17.73 7.79
N GLN A 475 -15.93 18.60 6.78
CA GLN A 475 -16.39 18.30 5.42
C GLN A 475 -15.37 18.82 4.39
N ILE A 476 -15.05 18.01 3.38
CA ILE A 476 -14.26 18.47 2.24
C ILE A 476 -15.05 19.55 1.50
N ARG A 477 -14.43 20.71 1.28
CA ARG A 477 -15.02 21.78 0.47
C ARG A 477 -14.99 21.39 -0.99
N ARG A 478 -16.09 21.62 -1.70
CA ARG A 478 -16.27 21.24 -3.11
C ARG A 478 -16.67 22.45 -3.94
N ASP A 479 -16.34 22.42 -5.22
CA ASP A 479 -16.88 23.35 -6.21
C ASP A 479 -18.32 22.99 -6.61
N ALA A 480 -18.88 23.73 -7.57
CA ALA A 480 -20.25 23.55 -8.04
C ALA A 480 -20.49 22.22 -8.78
N ASP A 481 -19.42 21.55 -9.25
CA ASP A 481 -19.50 20.23 -9.90
C ASP A 481 -19.31 19.09 -8.89
N GLY A 482 -19.04 19.39 -7.62
CA GLY A 482 -18.83 18.41 -6.55
C GLY A 482 -17.38 17.93 -6.44
N ILE A 483 -16.44 18.55 -7.13
CA ILE A 483 -15.02 18.19 -7.09
C ILE A 483 -14.35 18.91 -5.91
N ALA A 484 -13.43 18.23 -5.21
CA ALA A 484 -12.79 18.77 -4.02
C ALA A 484 -11.88 19.98 -4.32
N LEU A 485 -11.94 21.01 -3.48
CA LEU A 485 -11.07 22.17 -3.56
C LEU A 485 -9.70 21.89 -2.92
N GLY A 486 -8.65 22.54 -3.44
CA GLY A 486 -7.28 22.30 -3.03
C GLY A 486 -6.75 20.94 -3.48
N GLY A 487 -5.75 20.43 -2.76
CA GLY A 487 -5.07 19.17 -3.07
C GLY A 487 -4.13 19.23 -4.26
N ILE A 488 -3.46 18.11 -4.52
CA ILE A 488 -2.90 17.79 -5.84
C ILE A 488 -4.09 17.50 -6.76
N ARG A 489 -4.33 18.39 -7.72
CA ARG A 489 -5.32 18.18 -8.78
C ARG A 489 -4.61 17.62 -10.02
N THR A 490 -5.21 16.61 -10.63
CA THR A 490 -4.70 15.92 -11.83
C THR A 490 -5.61 16.26 -13.03
N PRO A 491 -5.24 15.95 -14.28
CA PRO A 491 -6.00 16.38 -15.45
C PRO A 491 -7.48 15.95 -15.46
N PRO A 492 -7.89 14.76 -14.98
CA PRO A 492 -9.31 14.41 -14.80
C PRO A 492 -10.09 15.28 -13.80
N VAL A 493 -9.39 16.03 -12.96
CA VAL A 493 -9.93 16.87 -11.87
C VAL A 493 -9.92 18.36 -12.25
N ASP A 494 -8.94 18.80 -13.04
CA ASP A 494 -8.85 20.18 -13.57
C ASP A 494 -9.57 20.34 -14.92
N VAL A 495 -9.74 19.26 -15.67
CA VAL A 495 -10.47 19.22 -16.96
C VAL A 495 -11.54 18.10 -16.93
N PRO A 496 -12.51 18.19 -16.02
CA PRO A 496 -13.44 17.10 -15.74
C PRO A 496 -14.50 16.91 -16.83
N VAL A 497 -14.67 15.66 -17.26
CA VAL A 497 -15.90 15.16 -17.90
C VAL A 497 -16.85 14.50 -16.90
N ALA A 498 -16.33 14.13 -15.74
CA ALA A 498 -17.04 13.53 -14.62
C ALA A 498 -16.50 14.13 -13.32
N ALA A 499 -17.39 14.30 -12.33
CA ALA A 499 -16.99 14.59 -10.96
C ALA A 499 -16.42 13.30 -10.34
N LEU A 500 -15.09 13.20 -10.33
CA LEU A 500 -14.37 12.21 -9.55
C LEU A 500 -14.33 12.64 -8.08
N SER A 501 -14.59 11.71 -7.17
CA SER A 501 -14.57 11.97 -5.73
C SER A 501 -14.19 10.74 -4.92
N GLY A 502 -13.59 10.97 -3.76
CA GLY A 502 -13.44 9.97 -2.69
C GLY A 502 -14.72 9.72 -1.89
N ALA A 503 -15.81 10.45 -2.17
CA ALA A 503 -17.11 10.19 -1.55
C ALA A 503 -17.72 8.89 -2.11
N GLN A 504 -18.04 7.97 -1.21
CA GLN A 504 -18.66 6.67 -1.49
C GLN A 504 -19.96 6.73 -2.29
N GLY A 505 -20.29 5.61 -2.93
CA GLY A 505 -21.62 5.34 -3.49
C GLY A 505 -22.72 5.18 -2.43
N PRO A 506 -24.01 5.15 -2.84
CA PRO A 506 -25.14 4.95 -1.94
C PRO A 506 -25.19 3.55 -1.31
N ASP A 507 -24.58 2.53 -1.92
CA ASP A 507 -24.68 1.14 -1.43
C ASP A 507 -23.71 0.88 -0.26
N PRO A 508 -24.18 0.30 0.87
CA PRO A 508 -23.50 0.40 2.17
C PRO A 508 -22.44 -0.69 2.46
N SER A 509 -21.84 -1.31 1.43
CA SER A 509 -20.79 -2.32 1.68
C SER A 509 -19.50 -1.65 2.19
N VAL A 510 -18.78 -2.29 3.13
CA VAL A 510 -17.51 -1.76 3.67
C VAL A 510 -16.51 -1.43 2.57
N LEU A 511 -16.47 -2.26 1.52
CA LEU A 511 -15.64 -2.01 0.34
C LEU A 511 -16.07 -0.75 -0.40
N CYS A 512 -17.37 -0.56 -0.65
CA CYS A 512 -17.91 0.65 -1.30
C CYS A 512 -17.65 1.96 -0.53
N LEU A 513 -17.41 1.89 0.78
CA LEU A 513 -16.96 3.06 1.58
C LEU A 513 -15.57 3.56 1.16
N LEU A 514 -14.77 2.70 0.51
CA LEU A 514 -13.37 2.93 0.12
C LEU A 514 -13.20 3.23 -1.38
N LEU A 515 -14.19 2.90 -2.23
CA LEU A 515 -14.06 2.98 -3.69
C LEU A 515 -14.36 4.36 -4.28
N GLY A 516 -14.76 5.33 -3.45
CA GLY A 516 -15.21 6.65 -3.90
C GLY A 516 -16.35 6.58 -4.92
N SER A 517 -16.40 7.54 -5.85
CA SER A 517 -17.32 7.52 -6.99
C SER A 517 -16.84 8.37 -8.16
N ALA A 518 -17.36 8.05 -9.35
CA ALA A 518 -17.25 8.85 -10.56
C ALA A 518 -18.67 9.17 -11.08
N LYS A 519 -18.99 10.45 -11.27
CA LYS A 519 -20.33 10.91 -11.73
C LYS A 519 -20.19 11.77 -12.98
N PRO A 520 -20.59 11.28 -14.17
CA PRO A 520 -20.54 12.07 -15.41
C PRO A 520 -21.23 13.42 -15.27
N LEU A 521 -20.61 14.49 -15.79
CA LEU A 521 -21.22 15.82 -15.77
C LEU A 521 -22.38 15.90 -16.78
N PRO A 522 -23.43 16.67 -16.49
CA PRO A 522 -24.52 16.93 -17.43
C PRO A 522 -24.05 17.52 -18.76
N ALA A 523 -24.71 17.18 -19.87
CA ALA A 523 -24.31 17.61 -21.22
C ALA A 523 -24.33 19.14 -21.41
N ASP A 524 -25.25 19.85 -20.76
CA ASP A 524 -25.30 21.32 -20.72
C ASP A 524 -24.13 21.91 -19.91
N ARG A 525 -23.72 21.24 -18.82
CA ARG A 525 -22.52 21.62 -18.06
C ARG A 525 -21.26 21.40 -18.89
N LEU A 526 -21.16 20.28 -19.61
CA LEU A 526 -20.04 19.99 -20.52
C LEU A 526 -19.95 21.02 -21.65
N ALA A 527 -21.07 21.38 -22.28
CA ALA A 527 -21.11 22.43 -23.31
C ALA A 527 -20.75 23.83 -22.77
N ALA A 528 -21.05 24.11 -21.50
CA ALA A 528 -20.65 25.35 -20.84
C ALA A 528 -19.16 25.38 -20.46
N LEU A 529 -18.56 24.22 -20.18
CA LEU A 529 -17.11 24.09 -19.90
C LEU A 529 -16.29 24.09 -21.20
N TYR A 530 -16.72 23.34 -22.20
CA TYR A 530 -15.99 23.02 -23.42
C TYR A 530 -16.84 23.33 -24.66
N PRO A 531 -16.54 24.41 -25.41
CA PRO A 531 -17.26 24.76 -26.64
C PRO A 531 -17.17 23.68 -27.73
N ASP A 532 -16.07 22.93 -27.75
CA ASP A 532 -15.82 21.83 -28.68
C ASP A 532 -14.75 20.85 -28.11
N ARG A 533 -14.63 19.68 -28.76
CA ARG A 533 -13.64 18.64 -28.42
C ARG A 533 -12.18 19.10 -28.51
N ALA A 534 -11.86 20.03 -29.42
CA ALA A 534 -10.49 20.51 -29.59
C ALA A 534 -10.06 21.38 -28.41
N THR A 535 -10.97 22.21 -27.90
CA THR A 535 -10.80 23.03 -26.69
C THR A 535 -10.67 22.16 -25.44
N TYR A 536 -11.45 21.08 -25.35
CA TYR A 536 -11.29 20.08 -24.29
C TYR A 536 -9.88 19.47 -24.33
N GLN A 537 -9.47 18.91 -25.48
CA GLN A 537 -8.18 18.24 -25.61
C GLN A 537 -7.01 19.19 -25.33
N GLN A 538 -7.04 20.41 -25.87
CA GLN A 538 -5.99 21.42 -25.63
C GLN A 538 -5.83 21.75 -24.14
N ARG A 539 -6.94 21.87 -23.40
CA ARG A 539 -6.89 22.11 -21.94
C ARG A 539 -6.39 20.88 -21.20
N TYR A 540 -6.79 19.68 -21.62
CA TYR A 540 -6.35 18.43 -21.02
C TYR A 540 -4.84 18.21 -21.19
N ASP A 541 -4.31 18.43 -22.39
CA ASP A 541 -2.87 18.33 -22.68
C ASP A 541 -2.06 19.35 -21.84
N ALA A 542 -2.56 20.59 -21.73
CA ALA A 542 -1.95 21.61 -20.87
C ALA A 542 -2.00 21.25 -19.37
N ALA A 543 -3.05 20.55 -18.92
CA ALA A 543 -3.12 20.04 -17.56
C ALA A 543 -2.11 18.90 -17.33
N VAL A 544 -1.93 17.98 -18.28
CA VAL A 544 -0.87 16.94 -18.24
C VAL A 544 0.52 17.58 -18.12
N ASP A 545 0.80 18.61 -18.93
CA ASP A 545 2.05 19.39 -18.83
C ASP A 545 2.24 20.04 -17.46
N SER A 546 1.17 20.62 -16.90
CA SER A 546 1.18 21.25 -15.57
C SER A 546 1.49 20.23 -14.47
N THR A 547 0.78 19.10 -14.42
CA THR A 547 0.97 18.05 -13.41
C THR A 547 2.39 17.47 -13.42
N VAL A 548 2.96 17.26 -14.62
CA VAL A 548 4.36 16.79 -14.76
C VAL A 548 5.36 17.87 -14.35
N THR A 549 5.14 19.14 -14.74
CA THR A 549 6.02 20.26 -14.38
C THR A 549 6.00 20.57 -12.88
N ALA A 550 4.86 20.35 -12.22
CA ALA A 550 4.73 20.43 -10.78
C ALA A 550 5.50 19.32 -10.04
N GLY A 551 5.68 18.16 -10.68
CA GLY A 551 6.33 16.98 -10.13
C GLY A 551 5.37 15.95 -9.53
N TYR A 552 4.07 16.04 -9.82
CA TYR A 552 3.03 15.12 -9.35
C TYR A 552 2.72 13.99 -10.34
N ALA A 553 3.35 14.01 -11.52
CA ALA A 553 3.42 12.90 -12.46
C ALA A 553 4.83 12.84 -13.05
N LEU A 554 5.30 11.65 -13.42
CA LEU A 554 6.61 11.50 -14.06
C LEU A 554 6.51 11.85 -15.55
N PRO A 555 7.56 12.42 -16.18
CA PRO A 555 7.63 12.58 -17.64
C PRO A 555 7.36 11.28 -18.40
N GLU A 556 7.82 10.15 -17.86
CA GLU A 556 7.61 8.81 -18.39
C GLU A 556 6.13 8.34 -18.33
N ASP A 557 5.32 8.94 -17.44
CA ASP A 557 3.90 8.60 -17.24
C ASP A 557 2.95 9.54 -18.02
N ARG A 558 3.47 10.47 -18.83
CA ARG A 558 2.68 11.42 -19.64
C ARG A 558 1.60 10.75 -20.49
N THR A 559 1.93 9.64 -21.14
CA THR A 559 0.98 8.90 -21.99
C THR A 559 -0.12 8.22 -21.17
N ALA A 560 0.23 7.68 -19.99
CA ALA A 560 -0.74 7.08 -19.08
C ALA A 560 -1.72 8.14 -18.53
N LEU A 561 -1.22 9.33 -18.16
CA LEU A 561 -2.06 10.42 -17.67
C LEU A 561 -2.94 11.05 -18.77
N ALA A 562 -2.44 11.08 -20.02
CA ALA A 562 -3.20 11.50 -21.20
C ALA A 562 -4.33 10.51 -21.57
N ALA A 563 -4.17 9.22 -21.27
CA ALA A 563 -5.16 8.18 -21.59
C ALA A 563 -6.48 8.29 -20.81
N PHE A 564 -6.53 9.09 -19.74
CA PHE A 564 -7.77 9.41 -19.00
C PHE A 564 -8.62 10.50 -19.68
N ALA A 565 -8.20 11.07 -20.82
CA ALA A 565 -8.98 12.05 -21.57
C ALA A 565 -10.17 11.38 -22.29
N GLU A 566 -11.37 11.97 -22.16
CA GLU A 566 -12.59 11.49 -22.83
C GLU A 566 -13.16 12.55 -23.81
N PRO A 567 -12.47 12.87 -24.92
CA PRO A 567 -12.98 13.84 -25.88
C PRO A 567 -14.32 13.42 -26.53
N GLY A 568 -14.67 12.13 -26.48
CA GLY A 568 -15.97 11.61 -26.93
C GLY A 568 -17.16 12.03 -26.06
N SER A 569 -16.92 12.39 -24.79
CA SER A 569 -17.94 12.86 -23.84
C SER A 569 -18.33 14.33 -24.10
N VAL A 570 -17.52 15.08 -24.85
CA VAL A 570 -17.80 16.45 -25.32
C VAL A 570 -18.46 16.40 -26.71
N SER A 571 -19.37 17.33 -27.00
CA SER A 571 -20.13 17.38 -28.26
C SER A 571 -19.23 17.67 -29.47
#